data_AF-B6IQ88-F1
#
_entry.id   AF-B6IQ88-F1
#
_cell.length_a   1.000
_cell.length_b   1.000
_cell.length_c   1.000
_cell.angle_alpha   90.00
_cell.angle_beta   90.00
_cell.angle_gamma   90.00
#
_symmetry.space_group_name_H-M   'P 1'
#
loop_
_entity.id
_entity.type
_entity.pdbx_description
1 polymer ?
#
loop_
_entity_poly.entity_id
_entity_poly.type
_entity_poly.pdbx_seq_one_letter_code
_entity_poly.pdbx_strand_id
1 'polypeptide(L)'
;MNHRSILDPALRDLPIRQAAYIAKLADQLDIRDDLEERRHLLYPVVAAAAKDIEPVLEPAECAALAAAFLDVHAEGVARTLYSPAFLTEGTAAMKPWADRLLAAIAGAILDRLKQGDMSIAPRKVWRFRADGSDPDFPYRDDGD
;
A
#
# COMPACT_ATOMS: atom_id res chain seq x y z
N MET A 1 -6.55 25.21 -0.62
CA MET A 1 -6.65 24.14 0.39
C MET A 1 -5.58 23.11 0.07
N ASN A 2 -4.80 22.66 1.06
CA ASN A 2 -3.79 21.63 0.82
C ASN A 2 -4.49 20.27 0.74
N HIS A 3 -4.87 19.81 -0.46
CA HIS A 3 -5.61 18.55 -0.65
C HIS A 3 -4.88 17.33 -0.06
N ARG A 4 -3.56 17.44 0.13
CA ARG A 4 -2.73 16.47 0.84
C ARG A 4 -3.13 16.28 2.30
N SER A 5 -3.70 17.29 2.97
CA SER A 5 -4.12 17.18 4.38
C SER A 5 -5.26 16.18 4.59
N ILE A 6 -5.93 15.74 3.52
CA ILE A 6 -6.91 14.65 3.55
C ILE A 6 -6.25 13.32 3.94
N LEU A 7 -4.94 13.18 3.71
CA LEU A 7 -4.19 11.99 4.11
C LEU A 7 -3.85 11.97 5.60
N ASP A 8 -3.73 13.12 6.27
CA ASP A 8 -3.25 13.18 7.66
C ASP A 8 -4.10 12.33 8.63
N PRO A 9 -5.45 12.36 8.58
CA PRO A 9 -6.27 11.46 9.39
C PRO A 9 -6.07 9.99 9.03
N ALA A 10 -5.94 9.67 7.73
CA ALA A 10 -5.73 8.31 7.27
C ALA A 10 -4.38 7.75 7.73
N LEU A 11 -3.33 8.57 7.76
CA LEU A 11 -1.98 8.18 8.17
C LEU A 11 -1.86 7.94 9.68
N ARG A 12 -2.64 8.64 10.50
CA ARG A 12 -2.55 8.57 11.98
C ARG A 12 -2.86 7.18 12.53
N ASP A 13 -3.79 6.47 11.89
CA ASP A 13 -4.28 5.17 12.37
C ASP A 13 -3.50 3.99 11.79
N LEU A 14 -2.46 4.24 10.98
CA LEU A 14 -1.69 3.20 10.28
C LEU A 14 -0.42 2.81 11.04
N PRO A 15 0.04 1.55 10.89
CA PRO A 15 1.39 1.16 11.31
C PRO A 15 2.45 2.04 10.65
N ILE A 16 3.52 2.38 11.39
CA ILE A 16 4.58 3.33 10.97
C ILE A 16 5.11 3.03 9.56
N ARG A 17 5.35 1.75 9.24
CA ARG A 17 5.87 1.34 7.92
C ARG A 17 4.88 1.64 6.79
N GLN A 18 3.60 1.39 7.02
CA GLN A 18 2.54 1.64 6.04
C GLN A 18 2.29 3.15 5.89
N ALA A 19 2.23 3.89 7.00
CA ALA A 19 2.13 5.35 6.98
C ALA A 19 3.30 5.99 6.19
N ALA A 20 4.54 5.54 6.43
CA ALA A 20 5.71 6.01 5.70
C ALA A 20 5.66 5.67 4.20
N TYR A 21 5.12 4.49 3.84
CA TYR A 21 4.91 4.12 2.45
C TYR A 21 3.90 5.03 1.76
N ILE A 22 2.74 5.27 2.37
CA ILE A 22 1.69 6.14 1.82
C ILE A 22 2.17 7.59 1.74
N ALA A 23 2.97 8.07 2.70
CA ALA A 23 3.59 9.39 2.63
C ALA A 23 4.53 9.51 1.41
N LYS A 24 5.37 8.50 1.17
CA LYS A 24 6.25 8.46 -0.02
C LYS A 24 5.45 8.37 -1.31
N LEU A 25 4.36 7.60 -1.34
CA LEU A 25 3.44 7.54 -2.48
C LEU A 25 2.86 8.93 -2.78
N ALA A 26 2.42 9.65 -1.75
CA ALA A 26 1.93 11.03 -1.90
C ALA A 26 3.02 11.97 -2.43
N ASP A 27 4.27 11.84 -1.95
CA ASP A 27 5.40 12.61 -2.49
C ASP A 27 5.65 12.31 -3.98
N GLN A 28 5.56 11.03 -4.38
CA GLN A 28 5.67 10.65 -5.78
C GLN A 28 4.54 11.17 -6.65
N LEU A 29 3.32 11.31 -6.10
CA LEU A 29 2.21 11.96 -6.81
C LEU A 29 2.42 13.49 -6.92
N ASP A 30 3.09 14.11 -5.96
CA ASP A 30 3.34 15.55 -5.93
C ASP A 30 4.36 16.03 -6.96
N ILE A 31 5.27 15.15 -7.38
CA ILE A 31 6.30 15.48 -8.39
C ILE A 31 5.86 15.15 -9.82
N ARG A 32 4.63 14.67 -10.01
CA ARG A 32 4.10 14.27 -11.32
C ARG A 32 3.45 15.44 -12.05
N ASP A 33 4.09 15.90 -13.11
CA ASP A 33 3.64 17.00 -13.96
C ASP A 33 2.39 16.63 -14.78
N ASP A 34 2.25 15.35 -15.15
CA ASP A 34 1.09 14.82 -15.89
C ASP A 34 -0.22 14.87 -15.09
N LEU A 35 -0.15 15.14 -13.78
CA LEU A 35 -1.31 15.19 -12.89
C LEU A 35 -1.68 16.61 -12.44
N GLU A 36 -1.01 17.68 -12.89
CA GLU A 36 -1.13 19.04 -12.31
C GLU A 36 -2.56 19.44 -11.91
N GLU A 37 -3.49 19.47 -12.87
CA GLU A 37 -4.87 19.92 -12.60
C GLU A 37 -5.71 18.87 -11.85
N ARG A 38 -5.35 17.59 -11.90
CA ARG A 38 -6.19 16.47 -11.45
C ARG A 38 -5.67 15.76 -10.20
N ARG A 39 -4.46 16.08 -9.74
CA ARG A 39 -3.79 15.45 -8.60
C ARG A 39 -4.64 15.46 -7.34
N HIS A 40 -5.37 16.54 -7.12
CA HIS A 40 -6.25 16.72 -5.98
C HIS A 40 -7.37 15.65 -5.89
N LEU A 41 -7.74 15.03 -7.00
CA LEU A 41 -8.74 13.96 -7.05
C LEU A 41 -8.22 12.63 -6.51
N LEU A 42 -6.89 12.41 -6.51
CA LEU A 42 -6.30 11.16 -6.06
C LEU A 42 -6.19 11.06 -4.54
N TYR A 43 -5.92 12.15 -3.82
CA TYR A 43 -5.73 12.05 -2.37
C TYR A 43 -6.93 11.48 -1.61
N PRO A 44 -8.19 11.82 -1.92
CA PRO A 44 -9.35 11.19 -1.28
C PRO A 44 -9.46 9.68 -1.56
N VAL A 45 -9.09 9.25 -2.77
CA VAL A 45 -9.10 7.84 -3.17
C VAL A 45 -7.98 7.08 -2.46
N VAL A 46 -6.76 7.64 -2.45
CA VAL A 46 -5.60 7.06 -1.74
C VAL A 46 -5.86 7.03 -0.24
N ALA A 47 -6.46 8.07 0.34
CA ALA A 47 -6.83 8.11 1.76
C ALA A 47 -7.82 6.98 2.11
N ALA A 48 -8.81 6.73 1.25
CA ALA A 48 -9.77 5.65 1.43
C ALA A 48 -9.14 4.25 1.25
N ALA A 49 -8.13 4.11 0.38
CA ALA A 49 -7.41 2.87 0.15
C ALA A 49 -6.24 2.62 1.13
N ALA A 50 -5.82 3.63 1.92
CA ALA A 50 -4.53 3.63 2.61
C ALA A 50 -4.30 2.44 3.56
N LYS A 51 -5.37 1.92 4.17
CA LYS A 51 -5.32 0.75 5.07
C LYS A 51 -5.03 -0.56 4.34
N ASP A 52 -5.44 -0.66 3.08
CA ASP A 52 -5.44 -1.90 2.30
C ASP A 52 -4.35 -1.90 1.22
N ILE A 53 -3.65 -0.78 1.01
CA ILE A 53 -2.47 -0.74 0.13
C ILE A 53 -1.32 -1.48 0.80
N GLU A 54 -0.89 -2.58 0.19
CA GLU A 54 0.28 -3.34 0.62
C GLU A 54 1.58 -2.73 0.04
N PRO A 55 2.63 -2.54 0.86
CA PRO A 55 3.91 -1.96 0.42
C PRO A 55 4.78 -3.00 -0.30
N VAL A 56 4.25 -3.57 -1.38
CA VAL A 56 4.93 -4.58 -2.22
C VAL A 56 5.58 -3.93 -3.45
N LEU A 57 4.90 -2.94 -4.05
CA LEU A 57 5.42 -2.15 -5.16
C LEU A 57 6.24 -0.97 -4.64
N GLU A 58 7.22 -0.52 -5.44
CA GLU A 58 7.90 0.74 -5.13
C GLU A 58 6.90 1.92 -5.17
N PRO A 59 7.03 2.94 -4.30
CA PRO A 59 6.09 4.07 -4.25
C PRO A 59 5.90 4.77 -5.61
N ALA A 60 6.96 4.88 -6.41
CA ALA A 60 6.90 5.48 -7.74
C ALA A 60 6.06 4.66 -8.73
N GLU A 61 6.12 3.33 -8.64
CA GLU A 61 5.33 2.43 -9.47
C GLU A 61 3.86 2.47 -9.07
N CYS A 62 3.59 2.44 -7.76
CA CYS A 62 2.23 2.61 -7.26
C CYS A 62 1.66 3.99 -7.63
N ALA A 63 2.48 5.04 -7.65
CA ALA A 63 2.08 6.37 -8.13
C ALA A 63 1.72 6.36 -9.62
N ALA A 64 2.47 5.64 -10.45
CA ALA A 64 2.17 5.49 -11.86
C ALA A 64 0.85 4.74 -12.10
N LEU A 65 0.57 3.69 -11.32
CA LEU A 65 -0.71 2.98 -11.38
C LEU A 65 -1.87 3.86 -10.93
N ALA A 66 -1.68 4.65 -9.87
CA ALA A 66 -2.68 5.62 -9.41
C ALA A 66 -2.94 6.72 -10.45
N ALA A 67 -1.91 7.20 -11.15
CA ALA A 67 -2.04 8.14 -12.25
C ALA A 67 -2.86 7.54 -13.41
N ALA A 68 -2.47 6.34 -13.87
CA ALA A 68 -3.19 5.63 -14.95
C ALA A 68 -4.64 5.32 -14.58
N PHE A 69 -4.90 5.00 -13.30
CA PHE A 69 -6.26 4.83 -12.78
C PHE A 69 -7.09 6.11 -12.94
N LEU A 70 -6.49 7.26 -12.65
CA LEU A 70 -7.17 8.55 -12.78
C LEU A 70 -7.48 8.88 -14.24
N ASP A 71 -6.59 8.56 -15.19
CA ASP A 71 -6.84 8.80 -16.61
C ASP A 71 -8.11 8.11 -17.11
N VAL A 72 -8.43 6.93 -16.56
CA VAL A 72 -9.63 6.16 -16.93
C VAL A 72 -10.87 6.56 -16.13
N HIS A 73 -10.70 7.02 -14.88
CA HIS A 73 -11.80 7.18 -13.93
C HIS A 73 -12.01 8.61 -13.39
N ALA A 74 -11.27 9.60 -13.88
CA ALA A 74 -11.29 10.98 -13.39
C ALA A 74 -12.70 11.55 -13.24
N GLU A 75 -13.55 11.39 -14.25
CA GLU A 75 -14.92 11.94 -14.24
C GLU A 75 -15.78 11.32 -13.12
N GLY A 76 -15.67 10.00 -12.92
CA GLY A 76 -16.43 9.30 -11.88
C GLY A 76 -15.95 9.67 -10.47
N VAL A 77 -14.63 9.81 -10.30
CA VAL A 77 -14.02 10.26 -9.03
C VAL A 77 -14.45 11.70 -8.73
N ALA A 78 -14.36 12.61 -9.71
CA ALA A 78 -14.79 13.99 -9.56
C ALA A 78 -16.29 14.09 -9.22
N ARG A 79 -17.14 13.34 -9.93
CA ARG A 79 -18.58 13.28 -9.64
C ARG A 79 -18.87 12.85 -8.20
N THR A 80 -18.08 11.90 -7.68
CA THR A 80 -18.23 11.42 -6.30
C THR A 80 -17.73 12.47 -5.31
N LEU A 81 -16.58 13.10 -5.58
CA LEU A 81 -15.98 14.14 -4.73
C LEU A 81 -16.92 15.34 -4.54
N TYR A 82 -17.60 15.73 -5.61
CA TYR A 82 -18.54 16.85 -5.59
C TYR A 82 -19.99 16.42 -5.31
N SER A 83 -20.22 15.17 -4.92
CA SER A 83 -21.55 14.68 -4.58
C SER A 83 -21.96 15.02 -3.14
N PRO A 84 -23.27 15.11 -2.85
CA PRO A 84 -23.77 15.23 -1.48
C PRO A 84 -23.30 14.07 -0.57
N ALA A 85 -23.10 12.88 -1.13
CA ALA A 85 -22.63 11.71 -0.36
C ALA A 85 -21.24 11.92 0.23
N PHE A 86 -20.35 12.62 -0.49
CA PHE A 86 -19.03 12.95 0.04
C PHE A 86 -19.09 13.98 1.17
N LEU A 87 -20.07 14.89 1.15
CA LEU A 87 -20.27 15.85 2.24
C LEU A 87 -20.77 15.18 3.53
N THR A 88 -21.54 14.10 3.40
CA THR A 88 -22.10 13.37 4.56
C THR A 88 -21.16 12.28 5.09
N GLU A 89 -20.47 11.57 4.20
CA GLU A 89 -19.68 10.37 4.53
C GLU A 89 -18.17 10.59 4.39
N GLY A 90 -17.73 11.72 3.86
CA GLY A 90 -16.32 12.05 3.66
C GLY A 90 -15.61 11.02 2.79
N THR A 91 -14.43 10.58 3.23
CA THR A 91 -13.61 9.59 2.51
C THR A 91 -14.28 8.22 2.38
N ALA A 92 -15.29 7.89 3.19
CA ALA A 92 -16.00 6.62 3.05
C ALA A 92 -16.79 6.54 1.72
N ALA A 93 -17.27 7.67 1.19
CA ALA A 93 -17.92 7.72 -0.12
C ALA A 93 -16.96 7.36 -1.27
N MET A 94 -15.64 7.44 -1.04
CA MET A 94 -14.62 7.06 -2.03
C MET A 94 -14.30 5.57 -2.06
N LYS A 95 -14.90 4.77 -1.17
CA LYS A 95 -14.64 3.33 -1.06
C LYS A 95 -14.74 2.58 -2.41
N PRO A 96 -15.76 2.80 -3.26
CA PRO A 96 -15.84 2.09 -4.55
C PRO A 96 -14.65 2.39 -5.48
N TRP A 97 -14.07 3.60 -5.38
CA TRP A 97 -12.90 3.98 -6.15
C TRP A 97 -11.62 3.44 -5.54
N ALA A 98 -11.53 3.42 -4.21
CA ALA A 98 -10.45 2.77 -3.48
C ALA A 98 -10.36 1.27 -3.83
N ASP A 99 -11.49 0.55 -3.81
CA ASP A 99 -11.54 -0.87 -4.17
C ASP A 99 -11.06 -1.13 -5.60
N ARG A 100 -11.42 -0.25 -6.55
CA ARG A 100 -10.95 -0.35 -7.94
C ARG A 100 -9.47 -0.03 -8.08
N LEU A 101 -8.96 0.96 -7.36
CA LEU A 101 -7.53 1.27 -7.33
C LEU A 101 -6.73 0.08 -6.76
N LEU A 102 -7.20 -0.51 -5.66
CA LEU A 102 -6.60 -1.71 -5.05
C LEU A 102 -6.62 -2.90 -6.03
N ALA A 103 -7.71 -3.09 -6.76
CA ALA A 103 -7.79 -4.13 -7.79
C ALA A 103 -6.77 -3.91 -8.93
N ALA A 104 -6.57 -2.66 -9.36
CA ALA A 104 -5.55 -2.33 -10.36
C ALA A 104 -4.13 -2.58 -9.85
N ILE A 105 -3.84 -2.20 -8.60
CA ILE A 105 -2.56 -2.47 -7.94
C ILE A 105 -2.33 -3.98 -7.82
N ALA A 106 -3.31 -4.74 -7.33
CA ALA A 106 -3.23 -6.19 -7.20
C ALA A 106 -3.02 -6.88 -8.55
N GLY A 107 -3.70 -6.41 -9.61
CA GLY A 107 -3.50 -6.89 -10.97
C GLY A 107 -2.06 -6.71 -11.44
N ALA A 108 -1.49 -5.51 -11.26
CA ALA A 108 -0.11 -5.22 -11.63
C ALA A 108 0.91 -6.08 -10.84
N ILE A 109 0.67 -6.31 -9.54
CA ILE A 109 1.49 -7.22 -8.73
C ILE A 109 1.43 -8.65 -9.29
N LEU A 110 0.23 -9.15 -9.58
CA LEU A 110 0.04 -10.50 -10.11
C LEU A 110 0.69 -10.69 -11.47
N ASP A 111 0.60 -9.69 -12.35
CA ASP A 111 1.22 -9.76 -13.67
C ASP A 111 2.75 -9.81 -13.59
N ARG A 112 3.35 -9.03 -12.67
CA ARG A 112 4.80 -9.10 -12.42
C ARG A 112 5.25 -10.41 -11.80
N LEU A 113 4.46 -10.97 -10.88
CA LEU A 113 4.73 -12.30 -10.33
C LEU A 113 4.72 -13.37 -11.43
N LYS A 114 3.79 -13.28 -12.38
CA LYS A 114 3.74 -14.20 -13.54
C LYS A 114 4.93 -14.02 -14.49
N GLN A 115 5.39 -12.78 -14.69
CA GLN A 115 6.52 -12.46 -15.55
C GLN A 115 7.88 -12.82 -14.91
N GLY A 116 7.91 -13.07 -13.60
CA GLY A 116 9.13 -13.39 -12.86
C GLY A 116 9.93 -12.16 -12.42
N ASP A 117 9.41 -10.96 -12.69
CA ASP A 117 10.03 -9.67 -12.33
C ASP A 117 9.93 -9.36 -10.83
N MET A 118 9.14 -10.14 -10.10
CA MET A 118 8.95 -10.01 -8.66
C MET A 118 9.02 -11.37 -7.98
N SER A 119 9.81 -11.44 -6.91
CA SER A 119 9.81 -12.58 -5.99
C SER A 119 9.33 -12.09 -4.64
N ILE A 120 8.10 -12.44 -4.26
CA ILE A 120 7.65 -12.27 -2.87
C ILE A 120 8.51 -13.24 -2.06
N ALA A 121 9.48 -12.69 -1.33
CA ALA A 121 10.41 -13.49 -0.56
C ALA A 121 9.63 -14.54 0.25
N PRO A 122 9.95 -15.84 0.10
CA PRO A 122 9.22 -16.86 0.82
C PRO A 122 9.31 -16.55 2.31
N ARG A 123 8.17 -16.65 3.00
CA ARG A 123 8.05 -16.53 4.45
C ARG A 123 9.22 -17.31 5.08
N LYS A 124 10.15 -16.61 5.74
CA LYS A 124 11.31 -17.24 6.40
C LYS A 124 10.79 -18.22 7.45
N VAL A 125 10.68 -19.50 7.08
CA VAL A 125 10.37 -20.58 8.02
C VAL A 125 11.70 -21.00 8.64
N TRP A 126 11.95 -20.53 9.87
CA TRP A 126 13.03 -21.07 10.69
C TRP A 126 12.63 -22.48 11.12
N ARG A 127 13.16 -23.49 10.43
CA ARG A 127 13.07 -24.88 10.89
C ARG A 127 14.28 -25.15 11.77
N PHE A 128 14.09 -25.10 13.07
CA PHE A 128 15.07 -25.66 14.01
C PHE A 128 14.91 -27.17 13.97
N ARG A 129 15.91 -27.88 13.41
CA ARG A 129 16.09 -29.30 13.70
C ARG A 129 17.05 -29.41 14.88
N ALA A 130 16.53 -29.88 16.00
CA ALA A 130 17.34 -30.53 17.02
C ALA A 130 17.29 -32.03 16.73
N ASP A 131 18.06 -32.50 15.75
CA ASP A 131 18.36 -33.92 15.70
C ASP A 131 19.47 -34.15 16.74
N GLY A 132 19.02 -34.53 17.93
CA GLY A 132 19.88 -34.82 19.07
C GLY A 132 20.72 -36.06 18.83
N SER A 133 22.02 -35.85 18.71
CA SER A 133 23.03 -36.79 19.20
C SER A 133 24.23 -35.97 19.68
N ASP A 134 24.20 -35.64 20.95
CA ASP A 134 25.36 -35.16 21.70
C ASP A 134 26.25 -36.37 22.01
N PRO A 135 27.59 -36.25 21.94
CA PRO A 135 28.30 -36.36 23.22
C PRO A 135 29.60 -35.54 23.24
N ASP A 136 29.54 -34.28 23.65
CA ASP A 136 30.66 -33.68 24.39
C ASP A 136 30.18 -32.52 25.27
N PHE A 137 29.25 -32.83 26.18
CA PHE A 137 28.84 -31.91 27.24
C PHE A 137 29.84 -31.99 28.41
N PRO A 138 30.56 -30.91 28.75
CA PRO A 138 31.71 -30.93 29.65
C PRO A 138 31.37 -31.04 31.16
N TYR A 139 30.19 -31.58 31.49
CA TYR A 139 29.73 -31.75 32.88
C TYR A 139 29.27 -33.18 33.19
N ARG A 140 29.82 -34.19 32.48
CA ARG A 140 29.63 -35.57 32.90
C ARG A 140 30.46 -35.80 34.16
N ASP A 141 29.80 -35.61 35.31
CA ASP A 141 30.32 -35.98 36.63
C ASP A 141 30.51 -37.51 36.65
N ASP A 142 31.75 -37.96 36.72
CA ASP A 142 32.08 -39.35 37.03
C ASP A 142 31.87 -39.55 38.54
N GLY A 143 30.85 -40.32 38.91
CA GLY A 143 30.53 -40.60 40.32
C GLY A 143 29.75 -41.90 40.51
N ASP A 144 30.50 -42.94 40.90
CA ASP A 144 30.16 -44.25 41.51
C ASP A 144 29.17 -45.20 40.79
#